data_AF-A0A7C1LQ77-F1
#
_entry.id   AF-A0A7C1LQ77-F1
#
_cell.length_a   1.000
_cell.length_b   1.000
_cell.length_c   1.000
_cell.angle_alpha   90.00
_cell.angle_beta   90.00
_cell.angle_gamma   90.00
#
_symmetry.space_group_name_H-M   'P 1'
#
loop_
_entity.id
_entity.type
_entity.pdbx_description
1 polymer ?
#
loop_
_entity_poly.entity_id
_entity_poly.type
_entity_poly.pdbx_seq_one_letter_code
_entity_poly.pdbx_strand_id
1 'polypeptide(L)' 'MSKCPYCGTDLHLEDFFENSKRETKRGNIQVIWGEFKGESLPQWPYSKIWACPSCNTILGFSKWYSNL' A
#
# COMPACT_ATOMS: atom_id res chain seq x y z
N MET A 1 4.09 15.00 -1.70
CA MET A 1 3.64 14.11 -0.61
C MET A 1 2.13 14.16 -0.61
N SER A 2 1.49 13.00 -0.69
CA SER A 2 0.03 12.91 -0.62
C SER A 2 -0.36 12.85 0.85
N LYS A 3 -1.32 13.66 1.29
CA LYS A 3 -1.86 13.60 2.66
C LYS A 3 -3.17 12.84 2.66
N CYS A 4 -3.45 12.14 3.76
CA CYS A 4 -4.79 11.60 3.99
C CYS A 4 -5.79 12.76 4.09
N PRO A 5 -6.87 12.79 3.28
CA PRO A 5 -7.85 13.87 3.31
C PRO A 5 -8.69 13.87 4.59
N TYR A 6 -8.65 12.79 5.38
CA TYR A 6 -9.45 12.63 6.59
C TYR A 6 -8.69 13.00 7.86
N CYS A 7 -7.48 12.49 8.04
CA CYS A 7 -6.68 12.72 9.26
C CYS A 7 -5.47 13.64 9.04
N GLY A 8 -5.17 14.03 7.80
CA GLY A 8 -4.05 14.92 7.47
C GLY A 8 -2.66 14.30 7.55
N THR A 9 -2.53 13.02 7.94
CA THR A 9 -1.25 12.32 7.99
C THR A 9 -0.62 12.23 6.61
N ASP A 10 0.70 12.38 6.55
CA ASP A 10 1.48 12.14 5.35
C ASP A 10 1.42 10.65 4.96
N LEU A 11 1.07 10.38 3.71
CA LEU A 11 0.99 9.04 3.16
C LEU A 11 2.19 8.80 2.26
N HIS A 12 2.91 7.73 2.56
CA HIS A 12 4.02 7.24 1.77
C HIS A 12 3.59 5.97 1.02
N LEU A 13 4.11 5.76 -0.20
CA LEU A 13 3.84 4.54 -0.95
C LEU A 13 4.26 3.30 -0.15
N GLU A 14 5.36 3.42 0.60
CA GLU A 14 5.92 2.45 1.54
C GLU A 14 4.91 1.94 2.57
N ASP A 15 3.94 2.76 2.95
CA ASP A 15 2.95 2.39 3.96
C ASP A 15 1.98 1.33 3.46
N PHE A 16 1.77 1.27 2.15
CA PHE A 16 0.77 0.42 1.51
C PHE A 16 1.32 -0.92 0.99
N PHE A 17 2.64 -1.07 0.95
CA PHE A 17 3.30 -2.29 0.49
C PHE A 17 4.18 -2.87 1.58
N GLU A 18 4.37 -4.19 1.54
CA GLU A 18 5.50 -4.81 2.22
C GLU A 18 6.79 -4.23 1.66
N ASN A 19 7.73 -3.93 2.53
CA ASN A 19 9.05 -3.49 2.12
C ASN A 19 10.10 -4.19 2.97
N SER A 20 11.20 -4.55 2.33
CA SER A 20 12.39 -5.02 3.02
C SER A 20 13.58 -4.19 2.59
N LYS A 21 14.42 -3.83 3.55
CA LYS A 21 15.65 -3.10 3.29
C LYS A 21 16.77 -4.13 3.22
N ARG A 22 17.44 -4.20 2.07
CA ARG A 22 18.64 -5.02 1.89
C ARG A 22 19.83 -4.10 1.68
N GLU A 23 20.85 -4.27 2.50
CA GLU A 23 22.14 -3.63 2.26
C GLU A 23 22.91 -4.40 1.19
N THR A 24 23.35 -3.68 0.16
CA THR A 24 24.17 -4.26 -0.91
C THR A 24 25.62 -4.37 -0.46
N LYS A 25 26.41 -5.23 -1.12
CA LYS A 25 27.86 -5.37 -0.85
C LYS A 25 28.66 -4.07 -1.01
N ARG A 26 28.07 -3.02 -1.58
CA ARG A 26 28.66 -1.68 -1.77
C ARG A 26 28.18 -0.65 -0.71
N GLY A 27 27.43 -1.08 0.31
CA GLY A 27 26.91 -0.21 1.37
C GLY A 27 25.65 0.59 0.98
N ASN A 28 25.09 0.37 -0.21
CA ASN A 28 23.84 1.04 -0.61
C ASN A 28 22.63 0.29 -0.04
N ILE A 29 21.67 1.03 0.51
CA ILE A 29 20.36 0.51 0.94
C ILE A 29 19.47 0.36 -0.28
N GLN A 30 19.12 -0.88 -0.61
CA GLN A 30 18.11 -1.18 -1.63
C GLN A 30 16.79 -1.51 -0.96
N VAL A 31 15.73 -0.77 -1.31
CA VAL A 31 14.36 -1.07 -0.88
C VAL A 31 13.76 -2.05 -1.87
N ILE A 32 13.38 -3.23 -1.38
CA ILE A 32 12.65 -4.24 -2.15
C ILE A 32 11.18 -4.12 -1.77
N TRP A 33 10.35 -3.87 -2.76
CA TRP A 33 8.90 -3.78 -2.64
C TRP A 33 8.28 -5.17 -2.77
N GLY A 34 7.46 -5.55 -1.80
CA GLY A 34 6.74 -6.81 -1.72
C GLY A 34 5.25 -6.64 -2.06
N GLU A 35 4.40 -7.46 -1.44
CA GLU A 35 2.97 -7.45 -1.74
C GLU A 35 2.25 -6.22 -1.17
N PHE A 36 1.12 -5.87 -1.79
CA PHE A 36 0.22 -4.85 -1.27
C PHE A 36 -0.44 -5.33 0.03
N LYS A 37 -0.35 -4.51 1.09
CA LYS A 37 -0.83 -4.83 2.45
C LYS A 37 -2.35 -4.72 2.64
N GLY A 38 -3.08 -4.13 1.70
CA GLY A 38 -4.50 -3.86 1.91
C GLY A 38 -5.38 -5.11 1.88
N GLU A 39 -6.50 -5.01 2.58
CA GLU A 39 -7.44 -6.11 2.76
C GLU A 39 -8.35 -6.31 1.54
N SER A 40 -8.76 -7.56 1.34
CA SER A 40 -9.79 -7.94 0.37
C SER A 40 -11.16 -7.89 1.05
N LEU A 41 -12.09 -7.05 0.56
CA LEU A 41 -13.45 -7.07 1.09
C LEU A 41 -14.27 -8.22 0.48
N PRO A 42 -15.05 -8.94 1.29
CA PRO A 42 -15.85 -10.08 0.84
C PRO A 42 -16.95 -9.70 -0.17
N GLN A 43 -17.43 -8.45 -0.15
CA GLN A 43 -18.45 -7.98 -1.08
C GLN A 43 -17.93 -7.71 -2.50
N TRP A 44 -16.61 -7.59 -2.69
CA TRP A 44 -15.99 -7.27 -3.98
C TRP A 44 -14.80 -8.22 -4.18
N PRO A 45 -15.03 -9.45 -4.68
CA PRO A 45 -14.07 -10.55 -4.59
C PRO A 45 -12.69 -10.35 -5.26
N TYR A 46 -12.39 -9.19 -5.82
CA TYR A 46 -11.14 -8.90 -6.53
C TYR A 46 -10.65 -7.45 -6.36
N SER A 47 -11.10 -6.77 -5.30
CA SER A 47 -10.68 -5.38 -5.03
C SER A 47 -9.73 -5.33 -3.85
N LYS A 48 -8.49 -4.92 -4.11
CA LYS A 48 -7.53 -4.55 -3.06
C LYS A 48 -7.78 -3.10 -2.66
N ILE A 49 -7.94 -2.86 -1.36
CA ILE A 49 -8.35 -1.55 -0.83
C ILE A 49 -7.18 -0.80 -0.24
N TRP A 50 -7.08 0.48 -0.59
CA TRP A 50 -6.15 1.42 -0.02
C TRP A 50 -6.81 2.03 1.21
N ALA A 51 -6.31 1.70 2.39
CA ALA A 51 -6.74 2.28 3.65
C ALA A 51 -5.60 3.10 4.25
N CYS A 52 -5.92 4.25 4.85
CA CYS A 52 -4.92 5.03 5.57
C CYS A 52 -4.42 4.22 6.78
N PRO A 53 -3.10 4.03 6.95
CA PRO A 53 -2.56 3.25 8.07
C PRO A 53 -2.84 3.89 9.44
N SER A 54 -3.08 5.21 9.49
CA SER A 54 -3.29 5.93 10.75
C SER A 54 -4.75 5.96 11.21
N CYS A 55 -5.70 6.19 10.29
CA CYS A 55 -7.12 6.33 10.64
C CYS A 55 -8.01 5.23 10.06
N ASN A 56 -7.41 4.26 9.37
CA ASN A 56 -8.05 3.12 8.71
C ASN A 56 -9.18 3.50 7.73
N THR A 57 -9.26 4.76 7.32
CA THR A 57 -10.27 5.24 6.38
C THR A 57 -9.91 4.82 4.96
N ILE A 58 -10.89 4.32 4.22
CA ILE A 58 -10.73 3.91 2.82
C ILE A 58 -10.43 5.15 1.97
N LEU A 59 -9.28 5.11 1.30
CA LEU A 59 -8.79 6.15 0.39
C LEU A 59 -9.14 5.83 -1.07
N GLY A 60 -9.29 4.54 -1.40
CA GLY A 60 -9.63 4.09 -2.74
C GLY A 60 -9.51 2.58 -2.89
N PHE A 61 -9.77 2.08 -4.09
CA PHE A 61 -9.65 0.67 -4.44
C PHE A 61 -8.92 0.51 -5.76
N SER A 62 -7.99 -0.44 -5.84
CA SER A 62 -7.48 -0.92 -7.13
C SER A 62 -8.37 -2.06 -7.60
N LYS A 63 -9.22 -1.79 -8.60
CA LYS A 63 -10.03 -2.83 -9.25
C LYS A 63 -9.12 -3.66 -10.14
N TRP A 64 -8.86 -4.92 -9.78
CA TRP A 64 -8.16 -5.84 -10.67
C TRP A 64 -9.17 -6.47 -11.63
N TYR A 65 -9.23 -5.99 -12.86
CA TYR A 65 -9.86 -6.75 -13.95
C TYR A 65 -8.87 -7.82 -14.40
N SER A 66 -8.94 -9.00 -13.78
CA SER A 66 -8.46 -10.22 -14.42
C SER A 66 -9.52 -10.63 -15.44
N ASN A 67 -9.51 -10.01 -16.63
CA ASN A 67 -10.18 -10.65 -17.76
C ASN A 67 -9.39 -11.93 -18.09
N LEU A 68 -10.15 -13.03 -18.07
CA LEU A 68 -9.95 -14.32 -18.75
C LEU A 68 -8.84 -14.37 -19.80
#